data_AF-A0A1H9B2L5-F1
#
_entry.id   AF-A0A1H9B2L5-F1
#
_cell.length_a   1.000
_cell.length_b   1.000
_cell.length_c   1.000
_cell.angle_alpha   90.00
_cell.angle_beta   90.00
_cell.angle_gamma   90.00
#
_symmetry.space_group_name_H-M   'P 1'
#
loop_
_entity.id
_entity.type
_entity.pdbx_description
1 polymer ?
#
loop_
_entity_poly.entity_id
_entity_poly.type
_entity_poly.pdbx_seq_one_letter_code
_entity_poly.pdbx_strand_id
1 'polypeptide(L)' 'MVLSDHAHARKCQRSLPSYVLSAAYDFGTSRSIRGALRSYTLDRTAIDLASDFYPRQVVSTLSRYLGV' A
#
# COMPACT_ATOMS: atom_id res chain seq x y z
N MET A 1 -15.36 -5.05 19.51
CA MET A 1 -14.85 -3.67 19.51
C MET A 1 -14.64 -3.26 18.05
N VAL A 2 -15.49 -2.38 17.51
CA VAL A 2 -15.39 -1.94 16.12
C VAL A 2 -14.45 -0.73 16.09
N LEU A 3 -13.34 -0.82 15.35
CA LEU A 3 -12.41 0.29 15.20
C LEU A 3 -13.06 1.38 14.34
N SER A 4 -12.92 2.64 14.73
CA SER A 4 -13.29 3.77 13.87
C SER A 4 -12.38 3.82 12.63
N ASP A 5 -12.86 4.43 11.55
CA ASP A 5 -12.10 4.55 10.29
C ASP A 5 -10.71 5.18 10.51
N HIS A 6 -10.60 6.16 11.41
CA HIS A 6 -9.32 6.76 11.79
C HIS A 6 -8.39 5.77 12.51
N ALA A 7 -8.93 4.95 13.42
CA ALA A 7 -8.14 3.92 14.11
C ALA A 7 -7.71 2.81 13.14
N HIS A 8 -8.56 2.48 12.16
CA HIS A 8 -8.23 1.56 11.08
C HIS A 8 -7.09 2.11 10.20
N ALA A 9 -7.17 3.39 9.81
CA ALA A 9 -6.12 4.06 9.04
C ALA A 9 -4.77 4.08 9.78
N ARG A 10 -4.76 4.41 11.08
CA ARG A 10 -3.54 4.40 11.90
C ARG A 10 -2.98 2.99 12.09
N LYS A 11 -3.83 1.97 12.19
CA LYS A 11 -3.40 0.57 12.26
C LYS A 11 -2.74 0.13 10.95
N CYS A 12 -3.34 0.48 9.81
CA CYS A 12 -2.76 0.22 8.49
C CYS A 12 -1.39 0.91 8.30
N GLN A 13 -1.23 2.14 8.80
CA GLN A 13 0.06 2.87 8.74
C GLN A 13 1.15 2.27 9.64
N ARG A 14 0.78 1.64 10.77
CA ARG A 14 1.74 1.04 11.71
C ARG A 14 2.13 -0.39 11.37
N SER A 15 1.29 -1.11 10.65
CA SER A 15 1.50 -2.52 10.33
C SER A 15 1.01 -2.80 8.93
N LEU A 16 1.88 -2.53 7.96
CA LEU A 16 1.66 -2.93 6.57
C LEU A 16 1.76 -4.46 6.49
N PRO A 17 0.75 -5.14 5.92
CA PRO A 17 0.87 -6.56 5.63
C PRO A 17 2.06 -6.83 4.69
N SER A 18 2.70 -7.98 4.84
CA SER A 18 3.90 -8.34 4.06
C SER A 18 3.69 -8.28 2.55
N TYR A 19 2.53 -8.69 2.05
CA TYR A 19 2.18 -8.61 0.63
C TYR A 19 2.02 -7.18 0.12
N VAL A 20 1.64 -6.23 0.98
CA VAL A 20 1.57 -4.80 0.65
C VAL A 20 2.98 -4.22 0.51
N LEU A 21 3.88 -4.63 1.42
CA LEU A 21 5.30 -4.26 1.32
C LEU A 21 5.94 -4.85 0.06
N SER A 22 5.73 -6.14 -0.24
CA SER A 22 6.23 -6.76 -1.46
C SER A 22 5.73 -6.02 -2.71
N ALA A 23 4.42 -5.76 -2.80
CA ALA A 23 3.87 -5.01 -3.93
C ALA A 23 4.42 -3.58 -4.04
N ALA A 24 4.65 -2.90 -2.91
CA ALA A 24 5.26 -1.57 -2.90
C ALA A 24 6.74 -1.61 -3.34
N TYR A 25 7.49 -2.67 -3.01
CA TYR A 25 8.87 -2.83 -3.49
C TYR A 25 8.95 -3.23 -4.96
N ASP A 26 8.05 -4.11 -5.41
CA ASP A 26 8.07 -4.67 -6.76
C ASP A 26 7.54 -3.66 -7.79
N PHE A 27 6.47 -2.93 -7.45
CA PHE A 27 5.72 -2.08 -8.38
C PHE A 27 5.58 -0.63 -7.92
N GLY A 28 5.89 -0.32 -6.66
CA GLY A 28 5.64 0.98 -6.07
C GLY A 28 6.51 2.08 -6.66
N THR A 29 5.95 3.27 -6.74
CA THR A 29 6.66 4.44 -7.25
C THR A 29 7.47 5.09 -6.14
N SER A 30 8.73 5.41 -6.42
CA SER A 30 9.58 6.14 -5.48
C SER A 30 9.09 7.58 -5.33
N ARG A 31 8.61 7.91 -4.14
CA ARG A 31 8.23 9.27 -3.75
C ARG A 31 9.26 9.83 -2.76
N SER A 32 9.73 11.05 -3.02
CA SER A 32 10.52 11.79 -2.04
C SER A 32 9.57 12.35 -0.98
N ILE A 33 9.74 11.89 0.26
CA ILE A 33 9.03 12.44 1.42
C ILE A 33 10.01 13.33 2.17
N ARG A 34 9.57 14.51 2.61
CA ARG A 34 10.40 15.46 3.35
C ARG A 34 10.95 14.76 4.61
N GLY A 35 12.26 14.54 4.66
CA GLY A 35 12.94 13.87 5.79
C GLY A 35 13.17 12.35 5.64
N ALA A 36 12.82 11.73 4.50
CA ALA A 36 13.17 10.34 4.20
C ALA A 36 13.87 10.25 2.83
N LEU A 37 14.91 9.41 2.72
CA LEU A 37 15.72 9.26 1.51
C LEU A 37 14.88 8.83 0.30
N ARG A 38 14.00 7.82 0.48
CA ARG A 38 12.99 7.37 -0.49
C ARG A 38 11.86 6.67 0.26
N SER A 39 10.63 6.86 -0.18
CA SER A 39 9.49 6.04 0.24
C SER A 39 8.85 5.43 -1.00
N TYR A 40 8.58 4.13 -0.95
CA TYR A 40 7.86 3.42 -1.99
C TYR A 40 6.39 3.42 -1.60
N THR A 41 5.55 4.07 -2.40
CA THR A 41 4.12 4.17 -2.15
C THR A 41 3.34 3.44 -3.23
N LEU A 42 2.28 2.74 -2.84
CA LEU A 42 1.32 2.17 -3.78
C LEU A 42 0.47 3.30 -4.36
N ASP A 43 0.66 3.58 -5.64
CA ASP A 43 -0.19 4.44 -6.44
C ASP A 43 -1.10 3.60 -7.36
N ARG A 44 -1.99 4.27 -8.10
CA ARG A 44 -2.90 3.57 -9.03
C ARG A 44 -2.14 2.75 -10.06
N THR A 45 -1.05 3.29 -10.58
CA THR A 45 -0.19 2.61 -11.55
C THR A 45 0.46 1.35 -10.98
N ALA A 46 0.97 1.38 -9.75
CA ALA A 46 1.53 0.22 -9.08
C ALA A 46 0.48 -0.86 -8.83
N ILE A 47 -0.74 -0.47 -8.48
CA ILE A 47 -1.86 -1.41 -8.26
C ILE A 47 -2.31 -2.03 -9.58
N ASP A 48 -2.39 -1.23 -10.66
CA ASP A 48 -2.73 -1.72 -11.99
C ASP A 48 -1.66 -2.73 -12.47
N LEU A 49 -0.37 -2.43 -12.30
CA LEU A 49 0.71 -3.37 -12.61
C LEU A 49 0.63 -4.63 -11.76
N ALA A 50 0.37 -4.49 -10.46
CA ALA A 50 0.19 -5.64 -9.56
C ALA A 50 -1.01 -6.51 -9.96
N SER A 51 -2.00 -5.98 -10.69
CA SER A 51 -3.17 -6.74 -11.12
C SER A 51 -2.87 -7.81 -12.16
N ASP A 52 -1.76 -7.67 -12.89
CA ASP A 52 -1.28 -8.66 -13.85
C ASP A 52 -0.60 -9.85 -13.15
N PHE A 53 -0.09 -9.66 -11.94
CA PHE A 53 0.71 -10.65 -11.20
C PHE A 53 -0.01 -11.25 -9.99
N TYR A 54 -1.00 -10.54 -9.43
CA TYR A 54 -1.70 -10.96 -8.21
C TYR A 54 -3.19 -11.27 -8.44
N PRO A 55 -3.79 -12.14 -7.61
CA PRO A 55 -5.23 -12.41 -7.67
C PRO A 55 -6.05 -11.16 -7.36
N ARG A 56 -7.24 -11.04 -7.97
CA ARG A 56 -8.17 -9.91 -7.77
C ARG A 56 -8.47 -9.57 -6.30
N GLN A 57 -8.49 -10.57 -5.43
CA GLN A 57 -8.72 -10.39 -3.99
C GLN A 57 -7.57 -9.61 -3.31
N VAL A 58 -6.34 -9.88 -3.73
CA VAL A 58 -5.14 -9.19 -3.24
C VAL A 58 -5.12 -7.77 -3.79
N VAL A 59 -5.42 -7.57 -5.08
CA VAL A 59 -5.51 -6.24 -5.72
C VAL A 59 -6.58 -5.36 -5.05
N SER A 60 -7.76 -5.92 -4.77
CA SER A 60 -8.83 -5.23 -4.04
C SER A 60 -8.43 -4.85 -2.60
N THR A 61 -7.48 -5.60 -2.02
CA THR A 61 -6.93 -5.28 -0.70
C THR A 61 -5.84 -4.22 -0.81
N LEU A 62 -4.96 -4.29 -1.83
CA LEU A 62 -3.92 -3.29 -2.11
C LEU A 62 -4.51 -1.90 -2.34
N SER A 63 -5.65 -1.79 -3.01
CA SER A 63 -6.33 -0.51 -3.23
C SER A 63 -6.78 0.19 -1.94
N ARG A 64 -6.91 -0.54 -0.82
CA ARG A 64 -7.17 0.04 0.51
C ARG A 64 -5.94 0.72 1.13
N TYR A 65 -4.75 0.46 0.58
CA TYR A 65 -3.47 1.02 1.02
C TYR A 65 -2.94 2.08 0.04
N LEU A 66 -3.78 2.59 -0.85
CA LEU A 66 -3.40 3.61 -1.82
C LEU A 66 -2.96 4.90 -1.11
N GLY A 67 -1.73 5.34 -1.37
CA GLY A 67 -1.14 6.54 -0.78
C GLY A 67 -0.73 6.43 0.69
N VAL A 68 -0.69 5.21 1.25
CA VAL A 68 -0.10 4.93 2.58
C VAL A 68 1.43 4.96 2.50
#